data_AF-A0A351AB57-F1
#
_entry.id   AF-A0A351AB57-F1
#
_cell.length_a   1.000
_cell.length_b   1.000
_cell.length_c   1.000
_cell.angle_alpha   90.00
_cell.angle_beta   90.00
_cell.angle_gamma   90.00
#
_symmetry.space_group_name_H-M   'P 1'
#
loop_
_entity.id
_entity.type
_entity.pdbx_description
1 polymer ?
#
loop_
_entity_poly.entity_id
_entity_poly.type
_entity_poly.pdbx_seq_one_letter_code
_entity_poly.pdbx_strand_id
1 'polypeptide(L)'
;MPLLKSTQPIRHRKGSSLIELLVVIVIFLIGVLAMVQIFPLGLNVIQRTRAITQAENLARAELERIQGQSGYLPEMIVPVTYNYTVGGVVITVNPNRLTTNLMPDQGLAGGDIDANGNVLINGNPIGNWALVSGSNLYNRVIGEGQPVPGPRRLNNGVPGLDFGSLMTLRFAPIYDDGSAGVFTVYGNDYQRNWGDRSRGFPSPGRTRDYEFYFVDANNTDDENFVGEDQIWIAPAQRVSYRVTFSFNYDDGVQTGQYEVIIPITLDPLAPPPFARIGTDESTATNYWVISLPQLVGQPDINGNTNYVPANYRDTDWWSVRVQRQFERLNVATPFSGDPYQFKVLSPSTGQILINPQAASTTVPSRAGRAPLFARTDYTVYDWRLIRDEFRVPTQGSVARKLVINGIMPRSGTEPDGRNFSGLGLSTPDVTGAAGSQDFILFDVETG
;
A
#
# COMPACT_ATOMS: atom_id res chain seq x y z
N MET A 1 111.70 -29.92 -13.43
CA MET A 1 110.87 -28.81 -12.90
C MET A 1 109.86 -28.43 -13.98
N PRO A 2 108.55 -28.63 -13.76
CA PRO A 2 107.54 -28.54 -14.81
C PRO A 2 106.94 -27.14 -14.96
N LEU A 3 106.60 -26.77 -16.20
CA LEU A 3 105.87 -25.55 -16.58
C LEU A 3 104.38 -25.69 -16.26
N LEU A 4 103.88 -24.87 -15.33
CA LEU A 4 102.45 -24.70 -15.04
C LEU A 4 101.80 -23.77 -16.07
N LYS A 5 100.93 -24.33 -16.91
CA LYS A 5 100.10 -23.61 -17.88
C LYS A 5 98.87 -23.05 -17.16
N SER A 6 98.79 -21.73 -16.97
CA SER A 6 97.60 -21.10 -16.39
C SER A 6 96.49 -21.00 -17.43
N THR A 7 95.39 -21.70 -17.22
CA THR A 7 94.14 -21.54 -18.00
C THR A 7 93.31 -20.44 -17.38
N GLN A 8 93.19 -19.31 -18.09
CA GLN A 8 92.20 -18.27 -17.79
C GLN A 8 90.80 -18.77 -18.19
N PRO A 9 89.76 -18.62 -17.34
CA PRO A 9 88.39 -18.97 -17.72
C PRO A 9 87.80 -17.93 -18.67
N ILE A 10 87.33 -18.39 -19.83
CA ILE A 10 86.56 -17.60 -20.79
C ILE A 10 85.20 -17.24 -20.15
N ARG A 11 84.97 -15.96 -19.88
CA ARG A 11 83.66 -15.43 -19.50
C ARG A 11 82.73 -15.49 -20.71
N HIS A 12 81.86 -16.50 -20.78
CA HIS A 12 80.72 -16.48 -21.68
C HIS A 12 79.72 -15.41 -21.22
N ARG A 13 79.74 -14.24 -21.86
CA ARG A 13 78.55 -13.37 -21.90
C ARG A 13 77.53 -14.06 -22.81
N LYS A 14 76.60 -14.82 -22.23
CA LYS A 14 75.40 -15.27 -22.95
C LYS A 14 74.56 -14.02 -23.25
N GLY A 15 74.46 -13.63 -24.52
CA GLY A 15 73.48 -12.65 -24.97
C GLY A 15 72.09 -13.26 -24.84
N SER A 16 71.13 -12.50 -24.30
CA SER A 16 69.73 -12.95 -24.21
C SER A 16 69.23 -13.27 -25.61
N SER A 17 68.71 -14.48 -25.83
CA SER A 17 68.20 -14.85 -27.16
C SER A 17 66.88 -14.13 -27.45
N LEU A 18 66.58 -13.85 -28.72
CA LEU A 18 65.31 -13.25 -29.14
C LEU A 18 64.10 -14.09 -28.70
N ILE A 19 64.26 -15.41 -28.63
CA ILE A 19 63.26 -16.35 -28.10
C ILE A 19 63.02 -16.11 -26.60
N GLU A 20 64.07 -15.87 -25.82
CA GLU A 20 63.96 -15.60 -24.38
C GLU A 20 63.19 -14.31 -24.10
N LEU A 21 63.45 -13.26 -24.89
CA LEU A 21 62.72 -11.99 -24.78
C LEU A 21 61.26 -12.12 -25.24
N LEU A 22 60.98 -12.89 -26.30
CA LEU A 22 59.62 -13.13 -26.79
C LEU A 22 58.80 -13.96 -25.78
N VAL A 23 59.40 -14.97 -25.18
CA VAL A 23 58.76 -15.77 -24.10
C VAL A 23 58.45 -14.90 -22.89
N VAL A 24 59.36 -14.00 -22.49
CA VAL A 24 59.11 -13.07 -21.38
C VAL A 24 57.96 -12.11 -21.70
N ILE A 25 57.89 -11.55 -22.92
CA ILE A 25 56.79 -10.68 -23.32
C ILE A 25 55.46 -11.44 -23.32
N VAL A 26 55.41 -12.67 -23.85
CA VAL A 26 54.19 -13.48 -23.88
C VAL A 26 53.72 -13.83 -22.46
N ILE A 27 54.62 -14.25 -21.58
CA ILE A 27 54.29 -14.54 -20.17
C ILE A 27 53.82 -13.26 -19.46
N PHE A 28 54.48 -12.13 -19.71
CA PHE A 28 54.06 -10.84 -19.15
C PHE A 28 52.68 -10.42 -19.64
N LEU A 29 52.40 -10.58 -20.94
CA LEU A 29 51.12 -10.20 -21.56
C LEU A 29 49.98 -11.09 -21.06
N ILE A 30 50.21 -12.41 -20.92
CA ILE A 30 49.28 -13.35 -20.29
C ILE A 30 49.06 -12.97 -18.81
N GLY A 31 50.13 -12.62 -18.09
CA GLY A 31 50.06 -12.18 -16.69
C GLY A 31 49.23 -10.91 -16.51
N VAL A 32 49.45 -9.90 -17.34
CA VAL A 32 48.67 -8.65 -17.33
C VAL A 32 47.22 -8.92 -17.75
N LEU A 33 46.96 -9.74 -18.76
CA LEU A 33 45.59 -10.09 -19.17
C LEU A 33 44.83 -10.82 -18.06
N ALA A 34 45.47 -11.78 -17.40
CA ALA A 34 44.88 -12.50 -16.27
C ALA A 34 44.58 -11.54 -15.11
N MET A 35 45.48 -10.60 -14.82
CA MET A 35 45.28 -9.55 -13.82
C MET A 35 44.10 -8.64 -14.21
N VAL A 36 44.03 -8.16 -15.45
CA VAL A 36 42.95 -7.30 -15.94
C VAL A 36 41.59 -8.02 -15.95
N GLN A 37 41.55 -9.34 -16.10
CA GLN A 37 40.30 -10.11 -16.04
C GLN A 37 39.82 -10.42 -14.61
N ILE A 38 40.74 -10.66 -13.66
CA ILE A 38 40.40 -11.04 -12.28
C ILE A 38 40.00 -9.81 -11.44
N PHE A 39 40.64 -8.66 -11.67
CA PHE A 39 40.42 -7.46 -10.86
C PHE A 39 38.98 -6.90 -10.92
N PRO A 40 38.33 -6.80 -12.09
CA PRO A 40 36.93 -6.35 -12.19
C PRO A 40 35.95 -7.24 -11.42
N LEU A 41 36.17 -8.56 -11.45
CA LEU A 41 35.35 -9.53 -10.70
C LEU A 41 35.51 -9.33 -9.18
N GLY A 42 36.73 -9.11 -8.71
CA GLY A 42 37.00 -8.82 -7.29
C GLY A 42 36.33 -7.52 -6.80
N LEU A 43 36.37 -6.46 -7.61
CA LEU A 43 35.72 -5.18 -7.30
C LEU A 43 34.19 -5.32 -7.22
N ASN A 44 33.56 -6.06 -8.13
CA ASN A 44 32.12 -6.30 -8.13
C ASN A 44 31.67 -7.07 -6.86
N VAL A 45 32.45 -8.05 -6.40
CA VAL A 45 32.16 -8.77 -5.16
C VAL A 45 32.22 -7.83 -3.95
N ILE A 46 33.25 -6.98 -3.86
CA ILE A 46 33.38 -6.02 -2.75
C ILE A 46 32.23 -5.03 -2.74
N GLN A 47 31.82 -4.51 -3.90
CA GLN A 47 30.68 -3.59 -4.02
C GLN A 47 29.37 -4.28 -3.60
N ARG A 48 29.14 -5.53 -4.05
CA ARG A 48 27.95 -6.30 -3.68
C ARG A 48 27.89 -6.59 -2.18
N THR A 49 28.99 -7.03 -1.58
CA THR A 49 29.06 -7.29 -0.13
C THR A 49 28.78 -6.02 0.65
N ARG A 50 29.37 -4.88 0.26
CA ARG A 50 29.10 -3.58 0.89
C ARG A 50 27.62 -3.20 0.76
N ALA A 51 27.02 -3.37 -0.41
CA ALA A 51 25.61 -3.07 -0.64
C ALA A 51 24.68 -3.96 0.22
N ILE A 52 24.99 -5.25 0.36
CA ILE A 52 24.24 -6.17 1.23
C ILE A 52 24.34 -5.74 2.70
N THR A 53 25.53 -5.46 3.21
CA THR A 53 25.70 -5.01 4.60
C THR A 53 24.97 -3.69 4.86
N GLN A 54 24.99 -2.78 3.89
CA GLN A 54 24.25 -1.51 3.98
C GLN A 54 22.72 -1.74 3.99
N ALA A 55 22.22 -2.63 3.13
CA ALA A 55 20.82 -3.01 3.09
C ALA A 55 20.36 -3.70 4.39
N GLU A 56 21.19 -4.57 4.98
CA GLU A 56 20.91 -5.20 6.28
C GLU A 56 20.81 -4.18 7.41
N ASN A 57 21.72 -3.19 7.44
CA ASN A 57 21.68 -2.13 8.45
C ASN A 57 20.43 -1.25 8.29
N LEU A 58 20.07 -0.90 7.05
CA LEU A 58 18.84 -0.18 6.75
C LEU A 58 17.59 -0.96 7.16
N ALA A 59 17.54 -2.25 6.84
CA ALA A 59 16.44 -3.12 7.21
C ALA A 59 16.29 -3.24 8.73
N ARG A 60 17.41 -3.38 9.47
CA ARG A 60 17.39 -3.39 10.94
C ARG A 60 16.88 -2.07 11.51
N ALA A 61 17.37 -0.94 11.02
CA ALA A 61 16.92 0.37 11.46
C ALA A 61 15.41 0.57 11.22
N GLU A 62 14.91 0.11 10.07
CA GLU A 62 13.48 0.18 9.75
C GLU A 62 12.65 -0.76 10.63
N LEU A 63 13.14 -1.97 10.91
CA LEU A 63 12.50 -2.89 11.86
C LEU A 63 12.45 -2.30 13.27
N GLU A 64 13.53 -1.68 13.76
CA GLU A 64 13.56 -0.99 15.05
C GLU A 64 12.57 0.19 15.09
N ARG A 65 12.48 0.96 13.99
CA ARG A 65 11.51 2.05 13.85
C ARG A 65 10.06 1.56 13.92
N ILE A 66 9.76 0.45 13.24
CA ILE A 66 8.44 -0.17 13.21
C ILE A 66 8.10 -0.75 14.59
N GLN A 67 9.02 -1.48 15.22
CA GLN A 67 8.84 -2.07 16.55
C GLN A 67 8.64 -1.03 17.64
N GLY A 68 9.34 0.11 17.57
CA GLY A 68 9.18 1.22 18.51
C GLY A 68 7.81 1.88 18.47
N GLN A 69 6.96 1.54 17.50
CA GLN A 69 5.68 2.16 17.26
C GLN A 69 4.57 1.11 17.03
N SER A 70 4.61 0.02 17.81
CA SER A 70 3.71 -1.14 17.70
C SER A 70 2.22 -0.81 17.76
N GLY A 71 1.83 0.27 18.46
CA GLY A 71 0.43 0.71 18.58
C GLY A 71 -0.17 1.32 17.31
N TYR A 72 0.63 1.54 16.27
CA TYR A 72 0.23 2.16 15.01
C TYR A 72 0.54 1.28 13.80
N LEU A 73 0.73 -0.02 14.03
CA LEU A 73 0.99 -0.98 12.96
C LEU A 73 -0.29 -1.21 12.16
N PRO A 74 -0.16 -1.54 10.86
CA PRO A 74 -1.28 -2.06 10.11
C PRO A 74 -1.76 -3.37 10.72
N GLU A 75 -3.04 -3.66 10.52
CA GLU A 75 -3.64 -4.93 10.89
C GLU A 75 -3.08 -6.06 10.03
N MET A 76 -2.88 -5.79 8.73
CA MET A 76 -2.27 -6.74 7.80
C MET A 76 -1.67 -6.05 6.58
N ILE A 77 -0.69 -6.72 5.96
CA ILE A 77 -0.19 -6.41 4.62
C ILE A 77 -0.51 -7.63 3.76
N VAL A 78 -1.29 -7.43 2.71
CA VAL A 78 -1.88 -8.52 1.92
C VAL A 78 -1.42 -8.51 0.47
N PRO A 79 -1.35 -9.70 -0.17
CA PRO A 79 -1.07 -9.82 -1.59
C PRO A 79 -2.17 -9.24 -2.48
N VAL A 80 -1.82 -8.74 -3.67
CA VAL A 80 -2.76 -8.12 -4.62
C VAL A 80 -2.72 -8.67 -6.05
N THR A 81 -3.85 -8.88 -6.69
CA THR A 81 -3.91 -9.04 -8.15
C THR A 81 -4.16 -7.70 -8.83
N TYR A 82 -3.47 -7.49 -9.96
CA TYR A 82 -3.70 -6.37 -10.86
C TYR A 82 -4.64 -6.84 -11.97
N ASN A 83 -5.88 -6.39 -11.95
CA ASN A 83 -6.90 -6.75 -12.93
C ASN A 83 -7.13 -5.58 -13.88
N TYR A 84 -7.16 -5.85 -15.18
CA TYR A 84 -7.56 -4.84 -16.16
C TYR A 84 -9.09 -4.83 -16.30
N THR A 85 -9.69 -3.64 -16.19
CA THR A 85 -11.10 -3.37 -16.50
C THR A 85 -11.22 -2.24 -17.52
N VAL A 86 -12.40 -2.06 -18.11
CA VAL A 86 -12.67 -1.03 -19.15
C VAL A 86 -12.37 0.39 -18.65
N GLY A 87 -12.30 0.61 -17.33
CA GLY A 87 -11.93 1.89 -16.70
C GLY A 87 -10.48 2.01 -16.23
N GLY A 88 -9.63 0.99 -16.41
CA GLY A 88 -8.24 0.99 -15.97
C GLY A 88 -7.83 -0.26 -15.18
N VAL A 89 -6.66 -0.18 -14.55
CA VAL A 89 -6.11 -1.25 -13.71
C VAL A 89 -6.67 -1.12 -12.30
N VAL A 90 -7.35 -2.17 -11.84
CA VAL A 90 -7.91 -2.29 -10.50
C VAL A 90 -7.03 -3.22 -9.69
N ILE A 91 -6.64 -2.76 -8.50
CA ILE A 91 -5.82 -3.54 -7.56
C ILE A 91 -6.75 -4.20 -6.56
N THR A 92 -6.70 -5.52 -6.47
CA THR A 92 -7.61 -6.33 -5.65
C THR A 92 -6.82 -7.27 -4.77
N VAL A 93 -7.29 -7.62 -3.59
CA VAL A 93 -6.57 -8.59 -2.73
C VAL A 93 -6.63 -10.00 -3.32
N ASN A 94 -5.54 -10.76 -3.24
CA ASN A 94 -5.52 -12.17 -3.65
C ASN A 94 -5.07 -13.08 -2.49
N PRO A 95 -6.00 -13.56 -1.66
CA PRO A 95 -5.66 -14.34 -0.47
C PRO A 95 -5.00 -15.69 -0.80
N ASN A 96 -5.17 -16.21 -2.02
CA ASN A 96 -4.63 -17.50 -2.43
C ASN A 96 -3.21 -17.41 -2.99
N ARG A 97 -2.59 -16.22 -3.02
CA ARG A 97 -1.26 -16.09 -3.59
C ARG A 97 -0.18 -16.67 -2.67
N LEU A 98 0.67 -17.51 -3.27
CA LEU A 98 1.86 -18.05 -2.62
C LEU A 98 3.04 -17.06 -2.67
N THR A 99 3.86 -17.06 -1.62
CA THR A 99 5.08 -16.24 -1.50
C THR A 99 6.14 -16.53 -2.57
N THR A 100 6.07 -17.70 -3.20
CA THR A 100 6.95 -18.10 -4.31
C THR A 100 6.56 -17.48 -5.65
N ASN A 101 5.34 -16.94 -5.77
CA ASN A 101 4.84 -16.40 -7.02
C ASN A 101 5.30 -14.94 -7.15
N LEU A 102 6.41 -14.74 -7.87
CA LEU A 102 6.99 -13.41 -8.09
C LEU A 102 6.48 -12.73 -9.36
N MET A 103 5.75 -13.45 -10.22
CA MET A 103 5.09 -12.86 -11.40
C MET A 103 3.65 -12.49 -11.04
N PRO A 104 3.09 -11.42 -11.64
CA PRO A 104 1.66 -11.16 -11.52
C PRO A 104 0.84 -12.34 -12.06
N ASP A 105 -0.41 -12.44 -11.62
CA ASP A 105 -1.31 -13.51 -12.09
C ASP A 105 -1.57 -13.33 -13.59
N GLN A 106 -1.29 -14.36 -14.38
CA GLN A 106 -1.19 -14.24 -15.84
C GLN A 106 -2.50 -14.56 -16.57
N GLY A 107 -3.54 -15.01 -15.86
CA GLY A 107 -4.76 -15.49 -16.52
C GLY A 107 -4.49 -16.61 -17.53
N LEU A 108 -5.41 -16.80 -18.49
CA LEU A 108 -5.33 -17.89 -19.48
C LEU A 108 -4.39 -17.59 -20.66
N ALA A 109 -4.06 -16.31 -20.92
CA ALA A 109 -3.21 -15.86 -22.02
C ALA A 109 -2.54 -14.51 -21.68
N GLY A 110 -1.67 -14.50 -20.67
CA GLY A 110 -0.93 -13.33 -20.21
C GLY A 110 0.52 -13.65 -19.83
N GLY A 111 1.31 -12.61 -19.63
CA GLY A 111 2.72 -12.71 -19.18
C GLY A 111 3.74 -12.18 -20.15
N ASP A 112 3.28 -11.78 -21.34
CA ASP A 112 4.11 -11.06 -22.28
C ASP A 112 4.40 -9.66 -21.74
N ILE A 113 5.64 -9.22 -21.93
CA ILE A 113 6.06 -7.86 -21.61
C ILE A 113 6.15 -7.09 -22.93
N ASP A 114 5.41 -6.00 -23.05
CA ASP A 114 5.40 -5.15 -24.25
C ASP A 114 6.74 -4.43 -24.49
N ALA A 115 6.90 -3.73 -25.61
CA ALA A 115 8.14 -2.97 -25.88
C ALA A 115 8.45 -1.90 -24.81
N ASN A 116 7.44 -1.41 -24.11
CA ASN A 116 7.53 -0.35 -23.10
C ASN A 116 7.82 -0.90 -21.68
N GLY A 117 7.89 -2.22 -21.52
CA GLY A 117 8.12 -2.85 -20.21
C GLY A 117 6.87 -3.10 -19.37
N ASN A 118 5.69 -2.91 -19.95
CA ASN A 118 4.44 -3.24 -19.29
C ASN A 118 4.12 -4.72 -19.43
N VAL A 119 3.65 -5.32 -18.35
CA VAL A 119 3.10 -6.67 -18.38
C VAL A 119 1.72 -6.62 -19.02
N LEU A 120 1.47 -7.53 -19.94
CA LEU A 120 0.19 -7.70 -20.62
C LEU A 120 -0.59 -8.86 -20.01
N ILE A 121 -1.83 -8.60 -19.62
CA ILE A 121 -2.82 -9.63 -19.26
C ILE A 121 -3.95 -9.57 -20.29
N ASN A 122 -4.18 -10.68 -20.99
CA ASN A 122 -5.17 -10.76 -22.06
C ASN A 122 -5.01 -9.63 -23.11
N GLY A 123 -3.76 -9.27 -23.42
CA GLY A 123 -3.41 -8.20 -24.36
C GLY A 123 -3.51 -6.77 -23.83
N ASN A 124 -3.91 -6.56 -22.56
CA ASN A 124 -4.02 -5.23 -21.96
C ASN A 124 -2.86 -4.95 -20.98
N PRO A 125 -2.23 -3.75 -21.04
CA PRO A 125 -1.14 -3.41 -20.13
C PRO A 125 -1.66 -3.16 -18.71
N ILE A 126 -1.09 -3.87 -17.73
CA ILE A 126 -1.41 -3.68 -16.30
C ILE A 126 -0.42 -2.77 -15.56
N GLY A 127 0.73 -2.47 -16.16
CA GLY A 127 1.76 -1.63 -15.57
C GLY A 127 3.16 -2.20 -15.81
N ASN A 128 4.17 -1.38 -15.53
CA ASN A 128 5.57 -1.77 -15.73
C ASN A 128 5.91 -2.98 -14.85
N TRP A 129 6.63 -3.97 -15.41
CA TRP A 129 7.10 -5.17 -14.72
C TRP A 129 7.68 -4.88 -13.34
N ALA A 130 8.48 -3.83 -13.22
CA ALA A 130 9.12 -3.38 -12.00
C ALA A 130 8.11 -3.08 -10.87
N LEU A 131 6.93 -2.54 -11.21
CA LEU A 131 5.89 -2.10 -10.27
C LEU A 131 4.83 -3.18 -10.00
N VAL A 132 4.68 -4.17 -10.87
CA VAL A 132 3.63 -5.20 -10.77
C VAL A 132 4.17 -6.60 -10.47
N SER A 133 5.44 -6.74 -10.08
CA SER A 133 6.10 -8.02 -9.79
C SER A 133 6.88 -8.01 -8.47
N GLY A 134 7.32 -9.20 -8.03
CA GLY A 134 8.17 -9.37 -6.86
C GLY A 134 7.52 -8.88 -5.56
N SER A 135 8.21 -8.00 -4.83
CA SER A 135 7.72 -7.43 -3.57
C SER A 135 6.45 -6.60 -3.74
N ASN A 136 6.24 -5.99 -4.92
CA ASN A 136 5.08 -5.14 -5.19
C ASN A 136 3.78 -5.95 -5.43
N LEU A 137 3.86 -7.28 -5.35
CA LEU A 137 2.70 -8.15 -5.23
C LEU A 137 2.12 -8.19 -3.82
N TYR A 138 2.83 -7.65 -2.82
CA TYR A 138 2.44 -7.60 -1.39
C TYR A 138 2.42 -6.15 -0.90
N ASN A 139 1.61 -5.30 -1.52
CA ASN A 139 1.65 -3.85 -1.30
C ASN A 139 0.35 -3.25 -0.76
N ARG A 140 -0.69 -4.05 -0.50
CA ARG A 140 -1.91 -3.55 0.13
C ARG A 140 -1.74 -3.56 1.64
N VAL A 141 -1.85 -2.40 2.24
CA VAL A 141 -1.82 -2.18 3.68
C VAL A 141 -3.26 -1.99 4.15
N ILE A 142 -3.67 -2.74 5.17
CA ILE A 142 -5.01 -2.67 5.75
C ILE A 142 -4.91 -2.28 7.22
N GLY A 143 -5.71 -1.29 7.61
CA GLY A 143 -5.91 -0.93 9.02
C GLY A 143 -4.77 -0.16 9.66
N GLU A 144 -3.90 0.49 8.89
CA GLU A 144 -2.88 1.34 9.50
C GLU A 144 -3.53 2.60 10.06
N GLY A 145 -3.35 2.86 11.36
CA GLY A 145 -3.98 4.01 11.96
C GLY A 145 -3.43 4.43 13.31
N GLN A 146 -3.91 5.58 13.75
CA GLN A 146 -3.62 6.15 15.07
C GLN A 146 -4.81 6.99 15.55
N PRO A 147 -4.90 7.30 16.86
CA PRO A 147 -5.80 8.34 17.33
C PRO A 147 -5.52 9.64 16.56
N VAL A 148 -6.57 10.36 16.17
CA VAL A 148 -6.39 11.59 15.40
C VAL A 148 -5.54 12.58 16.21
N PRO A 149 -4.38 13.03 15.69
CA PRO A 149 -3.46 13.87 16.43
C PRO A 149 -4.02 15.27 16.63
N GLY A 150 -3.46 16.01 17.59
CA GLY A 150 -3.81 17.41 17.82
C GLY A 150 -3.62 18.24 16.53
N PRO A 151 -4.53 19.20 16.27
CA PRO A 151 -4.47 19.97 15.05
C PRO A 151 -3.28 20.94 15.06
N ARG A 152 -2.68 21.13 13.90
CA ARG A 152 -1.55 22.05 13.69
C ARG A 152 -1.81 22.96 12.51
N ARG A 153 -1.12 24.11 12.48
CA ARG A 153 -1.10 24.98 11.31
C ARG A 153 -0.17 24.40 10.25
N LEU A 154 -0.60 24.43 9.00
CA LEU A 154 0.25 24.09 7.86
C LEU A 154 0.54 25.38 7.11
N ASN A 155 1.82 25.73 6.95
CA ASN A 155 2.22 26.89 6.17
C ASN A 155 2.44 26.47 4.72
N ASN A 156 1.35 26.27 3.97
CA ASN A 156 1.45 25.86 2.56
C ASN A 156 0.83 26.85 1.56
N GLY A 157 0.32 28.00 2.01
CA GLY A 157 -0.18 29.07 1.13
C GLY A 157 -1.43 28.74 0.30
N VAL A 158 -1.97 27.52 0.41
CA VAL A 158 -3.20 27.08 -0.27
C VAL A 158 -4.42 27.39 0.61
N PRO A 159 -5.37 28.23 0.15
CA PRO A 159 -6.59 28.52 0.91
C PRO A 159 -7.33 27.24 1.31
N GLY A 160 -7.69 27.11 2.59
CA GLY A 160 -8.39 25.94 3.11
C GLY A 160 -7.49 24.81 3.64
N LEU A 161 -6.16 24.96 3.59
CA LEU A 161 -5.18 24.06 4.21
C LEU A 161 -4.50 24.61 5.46
N ASP A 162 -4.86 25.82 5.91
CA ASP A 162 -4.14 26.53 6.97
C ASP A 162 -4.17 25.82 8.34
N PHE A 163 -5.11 24.88 8.56
CA PHE A 163 -5.29 24.20 9.84
C PHE A 163 -5.88 22.79 9.69
N GLY A 164 -5.29 21.81 10.36
CA GLY A 164 -5.84 20.45 10.44
C GLY A 164 -4.98 19.49 11.23
N SER A 165 -5.47 18.27 11.44
CA SER A 165 -4.73 17.20 12.12
C SER A 165 -3.90 16.42 11.10
N LEU A 166 -2.59 16.66 11.06
CA LEU A 166 -1.71 15.94 10.14
C LEU A 166 -1.46 14.52 10.64
N MET A 167 -1.77 13.54 9.79
CA MET A 167 -1.39 12.15 9.98
C MET A 167 -0.43 11.74 8.85
N THR A 168 0.65 11.07 9.21
CA THR A 168 1.63 10.53 8.25
C THR A 168 1.59 9.01 8.31
N LEU A 169 1.37 8.39 7.15
CA LEU A 169 1.43 6.95 7.00
C LEU A 169 2.88 6.47 7.04
N ARG A 170 3.08 5.26 7.53
CA ARG A 170 4.38 4.62 7.72
C ARG A 170 4.99 4.19 6.41
N PHE A 171 4.16 3.69 5.50
CA PHE A 171 4.59 3.21 4.21
C PHE A 171 4.14 4.22 3.15
N ALA A 172 5.12 4.81 2.50
CA ALA A 172 4.95 5.77 1.43
C ALA A 172 6.10 5.58 0.44
N PRO A 173 5.92 5.90 -0.85
CA PRO A 173 4.76 6.55 -1.47
C PRO A 173 3.50 5.68 -1.51
N ILE A 174 2.33 6.32 -1.47
CA ILE A 174 1.05 5.65 -1.67
C ILE A 174 0.60 5.78 -3.13
N TYR A 175 0.01 4.73 -3.66
CA TYR A 175 -0.73 4.76 -4.90
C TYR A 175 -2.13 5.33 -4.61
N ASP A 176 -2.40 6.53 -5.12
CA ASP A 176 -3.68 7.21 -5.01
C ASP A 176 -4.05 7.81 -6.37
N ASP A 177 -5.06 7.25 -6.99
CA ASP A 177 -5.60 7.65 -8.30
C ASP A 177 -6.82 8.57 -8.18
N GLY A 178 -7.20 8.97 -6.96
CA GLY A 178 -8.43 9.72 -6.74
C GLY A 178 -9.69 8.85 -6.59
N SER A 179 -9.60 7.56 -6.93
CA SER A 179 -10.76 6.66 -6.97
C SER A 179 -11.14 6.17 -5.57
N ALA A 180 -12.44 6.03 -5.33
CA ALA A 180 -12.95 5.39 -4.12
C ALA A 180 -12.53 3.91 -4.08
N GLY A 181 -12.04 3.44 -2.93
CA GLY A 181 -11.64 2.04 -2.71
C GLY A 181 -10.13 1.77 -2.80
N VAL A 182 -9.37 2.57 -3.57
CA VAL A 182 -7.90 2.46 -3.62
C VAL A 182 -7.27 3.04 -2.35
N PHE A 183 -7.74 4.21 -1.93
CA PHE A 183 -7.34 4.86 -0.68
C PHE A 183 -8.59 5.15 0.15
N THR A 184 -8.69 4.54 1.32
CA THR A 184 -9.85 4.74 2.20
C THR A 184 -9.42 5.00 3.63
N VAL A 185 -10.05 5.98 4.26
CA VAL A 185 -9.84 6.33 5.68
C VAL A 185 -11.14 6.05 6.42
N TYR A 186 -11.06 5.40 7.58
CA TYR A 186 -12.22 5.00 8.36
C TYR A 186 -11.97 5.08 9.87
N GLY A 187 -13.08 5.12 10.61
CA GLY A 187 -13.11 5.36 12.04
C GLY A 187 -12.99 4.11 12.90
N ASN A 188 -13.48 4.24 14.13
CA ASN A 188 -13.65 3.15 15.08
C ASN A 188 -14.78 2.20 14.65
N ASP A 189 -14.72 0.97 15.16
CA ASP A 189 -15.81 0.01 15.02
C ASP A 189 -17.06 0.51 15.72
N TYR A 190 -18.20 0.37 15.06
CA TYR A 190 -19.50 0.60 15.67
C TYR A 190 -19.78 -0.50 16.69
N GLN A 191 -20.50 -0.15 17.75
CA GLN A 191 -20.90 -1.13 18.73
C GLN A 191 -22.00 -2.03 18.15
N ARG A 192 -21.71 -3.32 18.05
CA ARG A 192 -22.71 -4.31 17.66
C ARG A 192 -23.68 -4.60 18.80
N ASN A 193 -24.95 -4.56 18.45
CA ASN A 193 -26.07 -5.09 19.22
C ASN A 193 -26.83 -6.14 18.38
N TRP A 194 -27.69 -6.92 19.04
CA TRP A 194 -28.56 -7.88 18.37
C TRP A 194 -29.92 -7.26 18.12
N GLY A 195 -30.42 -7.37 16.90
CA GLY A 195 -31.78 -6.98 16.53
C GLY A 195 -32.70 -8.20 16.46
N ASP A 196 -33.98 -7.99 16.78
CA ASP A 196 -35.04 -8.99 16.71
C ASP A 196 -36.38 -8.26 16.46
N ARG A 197 -36.81 -8.19 15.20
CA ARG A 197 -37.99 -7.40 14.83
C ARG A 197 -39.27 -7.94 15.45
N SER A 198 -39.36 -9.27 15.65
CA SER A 198 -40.52 -9.92 16.26
C SER A 198 -40.78 -9.44 17.69
N ARG A 199 -39.73 -8.94 18.36
CA ARG A 199 -39.77 -8.36 19.70
C ARG A 199 -39.74 -6.83 19.69
N GLY A 200 -39.84 -6.19 18.52
CA GLY A 200 -39.70 -4.74 18.37
C GLY A 200 -38.26 -4.23 18.54
N PHE A 201 -37.26 -5.07 18.27
CA PHE A 201 -35.84 -4.74 18.32
C PHE A 201 -35.16 -4.75 16.95
N PRO A 202 -34.14 -3.92 16.69
CA PRO A 202 -33.82 -2.71 17.46
C PRO A 202 -35.03 -1.83 17.67
N SER A 203 -35.16 -1.27 18.88
CA SER A 203 -36.11 -0.21 19.15
C SER A 203 -35.51 1.08 18.60
N PRO A 204 -36.01 1.63 17.49
CA PRO A 204 -35.34 2.73 16.79
C PRO A 204 -35.42 4.07 17.53
N GLY A 205 -36.22 4.18 18.58
CA GLY A 205 -36.14 5.28 19.55
C GLY A 205 -34.91 5.27 20.47
N ARG A 206 -34.08 4.22 20.39
CA ARG A 206 -32.83 4.06 21.15
C ARG A 206 -31.61 3.82 20.26
N THR A 207 -31.77 3.83 18.94
CA THR A 207 -30.64 3.67 18.04
C THR A 207 -29.76 4.90 18.14
N ARG A 208 -28.45 4.67 18.17
CA ARG A 208 -27.45 5.71 18.30
C ARG A 208 -26.52 5.63 17.10
N ASP A 209 -26.01 6.78 16.68
CA ASP A 209 -25.20 6.95 15.47
C ASP A 209 -23.85 6.18 15.47
N TYR A 210 -23.54 5.47 16.57
CA TYR A 210 -22.33 4.67 16.77
C TYR A 210 -22.63 3.18 17.03
N GLU A 211 -23.89 2.76 16.95
CA GLU A 211 -24.32 1.38 17.17
C GLU A 211 -24.88 0.81 15.86
N PHE A 212 -24.72 -0.50 15.65
CA PHE A 212 -25.40 -1.22 14.59
C PHE A 212 -26.04 -2.48 15.14
N TYR A 213 -27.10 -2.94 14.48
CA TYR A 213 -27.83 -4.14 14.89
C TYR A 213 -27.66 -5.22 13.84
N PHE A 214 -27.20 -6.39 14.27
CA PHE A 214 -27.21 -7.58 13.43
C PHE A 214 -28.53 -8.32 13.65
N VAL A 215 -29.19 -8.69 12.55
CA VAL A 215 -30.43 -9.47 12.54
C VAL A 215 -30.18 -10.72 11.70
N ASP A 216 -30.31 -11.88 12.34
CA ASP A 216 -30.21 -13.19 11.68
C ASP A 216 -31.39 -13.40 10.73
N ALA A 217 -31.16 -14.12 9.63
CA ALA A 217 -32.15 -14.57 8.64
C ALA A 217 -33.46 -15.09 9.27
N ASN A 218 -33.37 -15.78 10.41
CA ASN A 218 -34.52 -16.35 11.13
C ASN A 218 -35.41 -15.31 11.84
N ASN A 219 -34.91 -14.10 12.09
CA ASN A 219 -35.58 -13.04 12.85
C ASN A 219 -35.77 -11.77 11.99
N THR A 220 -35.79 -11.95 10.68
CA THR A 220 -35.88 -10.88 9.68
C THR A 220 -37.23 -10.18 9.69
N ASP A 221 -37.26 -9.03 9.03
CA ASP A 221 -38.49 -8.33 8.69
C ASP A 221 -39.30 -9.10 7.65
N ASP A 222 -40.63 -9.07 7.75
CA ASP A 222 -41.55 -9.61 6.73
C ASP A 222 -41.64 -8.71 5.49
N GLU A 223 -41.13 -7.47 5.55
CA GLU A 223 -41.25 -6.48 4.47
C GLU A 223 -39.94 -6.27 3.68
N ASN A 224 -38.78 -6.29 4.34
CA ASN A 224 -37.47 -6.01 3.71
C ASN A 224 -36.52 -7.20 3.85
N PHE A 225 -36.06 -7.75 2.70
CA PHE A 225 -35.08 -8.84 2.63
C PHE A 225 -35.40 -10.05 3.53
N VAL A 226 -36.63 -10.55 3.43
CA VAL A 226 -37.15 -11.66 4.24
C VAL A 226 -36.26 -12.90 4.10
N GLY A 227 -35.84 -13.48 5.21
CA GLY A 227 -35.00 -14.69 5.25
C GLY A 227 -33.52 -14.48 4.93
N GLU A 228 -33.04 -13.23 4.88
CA GLU A 228 -31.63 -12.88 4.64
C GLU A 228 -30.98 -12.31 5.92
N ASP A 229 -29.70 -12.55 6.16
CA ASP A 229 -28.99 -11.87 7.27
C ASP A 229 -28.89 -10.35 7.00
N GLN A 230 -29.17 -9.52 8.01
CA GLN A 230 -29.28 -8.08 7.86
C GLN A 230 -28.45 -7.29 8.87
N ILE A 231 -28.00 -6.11 8.45
CA ILE A 231 -27.43 -5.07 9.30
C ILE A 231 -28.38 -3.87 9.31
N TRP A 232 -28.75 -3.39 10.49
CA TRP A 232 -29.54 -2.18 10.64
C TRP A 232 -28.70 -1.05 11.25
N ILE A 233 -28.75 0.12 10.62
CA ILE A 233 -27.98 1.31 11.01
C ILE A 233 -28.92 2.52 11.02
N ALA A 234 -28.90 3.30 12.09
CA ALA A 234 -29.66 4.54 12.18
C ALA A 234 -28.74 5.71 12.57
N PRO A 235 -29.12 6.94 12.22
CA PRO A 235 -30.23 7.32 11.33
C PRO A 235 -29.94 7.02 9.85
N ALA A 236 -31.00 6.92 9.03
CA ALA A 236 -30.88 6.81 7.58
C ALA A 236 -30.41 8.14 6.98
N GLN A 237 -29.10 8.33 6.93
CA GLN A 237 -28.43 9.51 6.39
C GLN A 237 -27.47 9.14 5.27
N ARG A 238 -27.04 10.16 4.51
CA ARG A 238 -26.01 9.99 3.50
C ARG A 238 -24.64 9.84 4.15
N VAL A 239 -24.18 8.61 4.30
CA VAL A 239 -22.93 8.26 4.97
C VAL A 239 -22.27 7.07 4.28
N SER A 240 -20.95 7.09 4.19
CA SER A 240 -20.15 5.97 3.69
C SER A 240 -19.68 5.10 4.85
N TYR A 241 -19.81 3.79 4.70
CA TYR A 241 -19.44 2.78 5.68
C TYR A 241 -18.49 1.76 5.08
N ARG A 242 -17.66 1.17 5.93
CA ARG A 242 -16.83 -0.01 5.63
C ARG A 242 -17.43 -1.16 6.41
N VAL A 243 -17.91 -2.17 5.69
CA VAL A 243 -18.49 -3.37 6.29
C VAL A 243 -17.55 -4.54 6.05
N THR A 244 -17.16 -5.22 7.12
CA THR A 244 -16.28 -6.40 7.07
C THR A 244 -16.97 -7.57 7.74
N PHE A 245 -16.97 -8.73 7.09
CA PHE A 245 -17.50 -9.96 7.67
C PHE A 245 -16.98 -11.18 6.91
N SER A 246 -17.10 -12.33 7.56
CA SER A 246 -16.81 -13.63 7.01
C SER A 246 -18.12 -14.40 6.81
N PHE A 247 -18.26 -15.07 5.67
CA PHE A 247 -19.47 -15.80 5.30
C PHE A 247 -19.13 -17.12 4.62
N ASN A 248 -20.05 -18.07 4.69
CA ASN A 248 -19.93 -19.33 3.96
C ASN A 248 -20.64 -19.21 2.61
N TYR A 249 -19.97 -19.67 1.56
CA TYR A 249 -20.43 -19.64 0.19
C TYR A 249 -20.37 -21.04 -0.40
N ASP A 250 -21.39 -21.39 -1.18
CA ASP A 250 -21.46 -22.67 -1.86
C ASP A 250 -22.25 -22.56 -3.17
N ASP A 251 -21.54 -22.57 -4.29
CA ASP A 251 -22.12 -22.61 -5.65
C ASP A 251 -22.02 -24.00 -6.31
N GLY A 252 -21.66 -25.03 -5.54
CA GLY A 252 -21.39 -26.38 -6.03
C GLY A 252 -20.00 -26.58 -6.66
N VAL A 253 -19.20 -25.52 -6.83
CA VAL A 253 -17.81 -25.57 -7.33
C VAL A 253 -16.85 -24.93 -6.33
N GLN A 254 -17.17 -23.73 -5.85
CA GLN A 254 -16.53 -23.01 -4.78
C GLN A 254 -17.36 -23.19 -3.51
N THR A 255 -16.84 -24.00 -2.59
CA THR A 255 -17.42 -24.21 -1.27
C THR A 255 -16.37 -23.83 -0.22
N GLY A 256 -16.71 -22.89 0.67
CA GLY A 256 -15.78 -22.46 1.71
C GLY A 256 -16.24 -21.23 2.47
N GLN A 257 -15.42 -20.86 3.45
CA GLN A 257 -15.56 -19.61 4.19
C GLN A 257 -14.69 -18.54 3.53
N TYR A 258 -15.27 -17.35 3.32
CA TYR A 258 -14.61 -16.22 2.69
C TYR A 258 -14.74 -14.98 3.57
N GLU A 259 -13.79 -14.05 3.44
CA GLU A 259 -13.81 -12.75 4.10
C GLU A 259 -13.98 -11.65 3.06
N VAL A 260 -14.86 -10.70 3.33
CA VAL A 260 -15.13 -9.55 2.46
C VAL A 260 -14.96 -8.25 3.22
N ILE A 261 -14.46 -7.23 2.51
CA ILE A 261 -14.33 -5.86 3.00
C ILE A 261 -14.98 -4.95 1.98
N ILE A 262 -16.19 -4.48 2.28
CA ILE A 262 -17.03 -3.79 1.29
C ILE A 262 -17.22 -2.33 1.71
N PRO A 263 -16.64 -1.38 0.97
CA PRO A 263 -16.95 0.03 1.12
C PRO A 263 -18.31 0.31 0.48
N ILE A 264 -19.25 0.85 1.26
CA ILE A 264 -20.58 1.23 0.78
C ILE A 264 -20.84 2.70 1.01
N THR A 265 -21.59 3.32 0.11
CA THR A 265 -22.17 4.65 0.34
C THR A 265 -23.68 4.52 0.31
N LEU A 266 -24.32 4.92 1.40
CA LEU A 266 -25.78 4.91 1.51
C LEU A 266 -26.28 6.34 1.29
N ASP A 267 -27.27 6.53 0.42
CA ASP A 267 -27.93 7.81 0.18
C ASP A 267 -29.45 7.62 0.27
N PRO A 268 -30.16 8.27 1.21
CA PRO A 268 -31.61 8.11 1.37
C PRO A 268 -32.41 8.47 0.10
N LEU A 269 -31.86 9.32 -0.76
CA LEU A 269 -32.49 9.74 -2.01
C LEU A 269 -32.30 8.72 -3.14
N ALA A 270 -31.31 7.84 -3.02
CA ALA A 270 -31.00 6.79 -4.00
C ALA A 270 -30.53 5.50 -3.30
N PRO A 271 -31.43 4.76 -2.61
CA PRO A 271 -31.06 3.52 -1.92
C PRO A 271 -30.47 2.49 -2.91
N PRO A 272 -29.29 1.91 -2.60
CA PRO A 272 -28.71 0.87 -3.44
C PRO A 272 -29.52 -0.43 -3.37
N PRO A 273 -29.37 -1.36 -4.32
CA PRO A 273 -30.20 -2.57 -4.40
C PRO A 273 -30.13 -3.45 -3.14
N PHE A 274 -28.99 -3.45 -2.44
CA PHE A 274 -28.72 -4.19 -1.20
C PHE A 274 -29.21 -3.48 0.08
N ALA A 275 -29.79 -2.28 -0.02
CA ALA A 275 -30.28 -1.53 1.13
C ALA A 275 -31.72 -1.03 0.95
N ARG A 276 -32.47 -0.95 2.04
CA ARG A 276 -33.82 -0.37 2.11
C ARG A 276 -33.90 0.58 3.30
N ILE A 277 -34.90 1.46 3.27
CA ILE A 277 -35.20 2.35 4.39
C ILE A 277 -36.34 1.74 5.17
N GLY A 278 -36.06 1.32 6.40
CA GLY A 278 -37.10 0.99 7.37
C GLY A 278 -37.54 2.26 8.10
N THR A 279 -38.82 2.33 8.46
CA THR A 279 -39.36 3.41 9.29
C THR A 279 -39.90 2.82 10.58
N ASP A 280 -39.49 3.41 11.71
CA ASP A 280 -40.11 3.10 13.00
C ASP A 280 -41.41 3.86 13.17
N GLU A 281 -42.54 3.16 13.18
CA GLU A 281 -43.86 3.75 13.38
C GLU A 281 -43.99 4.45 14.76
N SER A 282 -43.19 4.04 15.76
CA SER A 282 -43.28 4.57 17.12
C SER A 282 -42.52 5.88 17.34
N THR A 283 -41.45 6.14 16.57
CA THR A 283 -40.63 7.36 16.69
C THR A 283 -40.48 8.17 15.41
N ALA A 284 -41.02 7.68 14.29
CA ALA A 284 -40.82 8.23 12.94
C ALA A 284 -39.34 8.37 12.55
N THR A 285 -38.45 7.54 13.12
CA THR A 285 -37.03 7.53 12.79
C THR A 285 -36.77 6.56 11.64
N ASN A 286 -36.12 7.06 10.58
CA ASN A 286 -35.69 6.23 9.46
C ASN A 286 -34.37 5.56 9.76
N TYR A 287 -34.23 4.28 9.38
CA TYR A 287 -33.00 3.51 9.50
C TYR A 287 -32.71 2.73 8.21
N TRP A 288 -31.45 2.43 7.99
CA TRP A 288 -30.99 1.58 6.91
C TRP A 288 -31.17 0.12 7.29
N VAL A 289 -31.77 -0.67 6.41
CA VAL A 289 -31.77 -2.14 6.42
C VAL A 289 -30.88 -2.61 5.28
N ILE A 290 -29.77 -3.26 5.60
CA ILE A 290 -28.76 -3.70 4.64
C ILE A 290 -28.75 -5.23 4.64
N SER A 291 -28.94 -5.85 3.47
CA SER A 291 -28.84 -7.30 3.31
C SER A 291 -27.38 -7.72 3.12
N LEU A 292 -26.89 -8.65 3.95
CA LEU A 292 -25.56 -9.24 3.79
C LEU A 292 -25.44 -10.13 2.54
N PRO A 293 -26.41 -11.01 2.22
CA PRO A 293 -26.37 -11.79 0.98
C PRO A 293 -26.30 -10.94 -0.28
N GLN A 294 -27.01 -9.81 -0.32
CA GLN A 294 -26.96 -8.92 -1.49
C GLN A 294 -25.70 -8.07 -1.50
N LEU A 295 -25.16 -7.77 -0.31
CA LEU A 295 -23.92 -7.02 -0.17
C LEU A 295 -22.72 -7.82 -0.71
N VAL A 296 -22.65 -9.14 -0.51
CA VAL A 296 -21.53 -9.95 -1.08
C VAL A 296 -21.49 -9.93 -2.61
N GLY A 297 -22.61 -9.59 -3.27
CA GLY A 297 -22.63 -9.38 -4.72
C GLY A 297 -22.05 -8.03 -5.17
N GLN A 298 -21.67 -7.15 -4.25
CA GLN A 298 -20.98 -5.91 -4.56
C GLN A 298 -19.47 -6.13 -4.70
N PRO A 299 -18.77 -5.29 -5.49
CA PRO A 299 -17.31 -5.28 -5.49
C PRO A 299 -16.78 -5.02 -4.08
N ASP A 300 -15.97 -5.93 -3.57
CA ASP A 300 -15.23 -5.74 -2.34
C ASP A 300 -13.80 -5.23 -2.60
N ILE A 301 -13.10 -4.80 -1.56
CA ILE A 301 -11.67 -4.41 -1.65
C ILE A 301 -10.80 -5.60 -2.04
N ASN A 302 -11.25 -6.82 -1.77
CA ASN A 302 -10.57 -8.02 -2.23
C ASN A 302 -10.79 -8.28 -3.74
N GLY A 303 -11.60 -7.44 -4.40
CA GLY A 303 -11.99 -7.50 -5.81
C GLY A 303 -12.69 -8.77 -6.23
N ASN A 304 -13.36 -9.44 -5.29
CA ASN A 304 -14.32 -10.46 -5.65
C ASN A 304 -15.66 -9.79 -5.99
N THR A 305 -16.10 -9.97 -7.23
CA THR A 305 -17.42 -9.52 -7.72
C THR A 305 -18.32 -10.69 -8.11
N ASN A 306 -17.87 -11.93 -7.89
CA ASN A 306 -18.48 -13.12 -8.46
C ASN A 306 -19.36 -13.90 -7.47
N TYR A 307 -19.44 -13.48 -6.22
CA TYR A 307 -20.34 -14.12 -5.27
C TYR A 307 -21.79 -13.84 -5.67
N VAL A 308 -22.48 -14.91 -6.07
CA VAL A 308 -23.89 -14.84 -6.40
C VAL A 308 -24.68 -14.89 -5.09
N PRO A 309 -25.52 -13.89 -4.77
CA PRO A 309 -26.28 -13.86 -3.52
C PRO A 309 -27.07 -15.14 -3.21
N ALA A 310 -27.56 -15.84 -4.23
CA ALA A 310 -28.32 -17.09 -4.07
C ALA A 310 -27.48 -18.27 -3.50
N ASN A 311 -26.16 -18.20 -3.60
CA ASN A 311 -25.22 -19.22 -3.13
C ASN A 311 -24.62 -18.88 -1.75
N TYR A 312 -25.00 -17.72 -1.20
CA TYR A 312 -24.72 -17.38 0.19
C TYR A 312 -25.45 -18.36 1.12
N ARG A 313 -24.79 -18.82 2.18
CA ARG A 313 -25.38 -19.73 3.17
C ARG A 313 -25.68 -19.02 4.48
N ASP A 314 -24.64 -18.49 5.11
CA ASP A 314 -24.69 -17.85 6.42
C ASP A 314 -23.45 -16.97 6.63
N THR A 315 -23.58 -16.00 7.53
CA THR A 315 -22.45 -15.17 8.00
C THR A 315 -22.00 -15.66 9.38
N ASP A 316 -20.69 -15.65 9.63
CA ASP A 316 -20.19 -15.74 11.00
C ASP A 316 -20.56 -14.45 11.74
N TRP A 317 -21.57 -14.54 12.60
CA TRP A 317 -22.11 -13.38 13.29
C TRP A 317 -21.08 -12.63 14.15
N TRP A 318 -19.99 -13.27 14.58
CA TRP A 318 -18.91 -12.61 15.34
C TRP A 318 -17.94 -11.82 14.47
N SER A 319 -17.89 -12.12 13.19
CA SER A 319 -17.00 -11.46 12.22
C SER A 319 -17.51 -10.09 11.75
N VAL A 320 -18.82 -9.83 11.87
CA VAL A 320 -19.43 -8.60 11.34
C VAL A 320 -18.94 -7.36 12.07
N ARG A 321 -18.33 -6.45 11.31
CA ARG A 321 -17.87 -5.12 11.74
C ARG A 321 -18.38 -4.06 10.78
N VAL A 322 -18.80 -2.94 11.36
CA VAL A 322 -19.22 -1.75 10.61
C VAL A 322 -18.42 -0.57 11.12
N GLN A 323 -17.81 0.19 10.21
CA GLN A 323 -17.01 1.37 10.51
C GLN A 323 -17.48 2.51 9.62
N ARG A 324 -17.51 3.74 10.15
CA ARG A 324 -17.79 4.92 9.32
C ARG A 324 -16.54 5.32 8.53
N GLN A 325 -16.69 5.55 7.23
CA GLN A 325 -15.63 6.07 6.39
C GLN A 325 -15.57 7.59 6.49
N PHE A 326 -14.36 8.14 6.37
CA PHE A 326 -14.16 9.56 6.23
C PHE A 326 -14.43 9.96 4.78
N GLU A 327 -15.10 11.08 4.58
CA GLU A 327 -15.29 11.70 3.28
C GLU A 327 -13.99 12.36 2.82
N ARG A 328 -13.58 12.03 1.58
CA ARG A 328 -12.43 12.66 0.94
C ARG A 328 -12.84 14.01 0.37
N LEU A 329 -12.15 15.07 0.77
CA LEU A 329 -12.31 16.41 0.23
C LEU A 329 -11.15 16.76 -0.71
N ASN A 330 -11.43 17.60 -1.69
CA ASN A 330 -10.38 18.25 -2.47
C ASN A 330 -9.53 19.13 -1.55
N VAL A 331 -8.25 19.25 -1.88
CA VAL A 331 -7.25 19.98 -1.07
C VAL A 331 -7.71 21.40 -0.73
N ALA A 332 -8.28 22.13 -1.70
CA ALA A 332 -8.76 23.50 -1.53
C ALA A 332 -10.13 23.64 -0.85
N THR A 333 -10.90 22.56 -0.69
CA THR A 333 -12.25 22.61 -0.09
C THR A 333 -12.12 22.74 1.43
N PRO A 334 -12.70 23.75 2.10
CA PRO A 334 -12.61 23.87 3.56
C PRO A 334 -13.29 22.69 4.26
N PHE A 335 -12.80 22.32 5.46
CA PHE A 335 -13.47 21.34 6.30
C PHE A 335 -14.85 21.85 6.76
N SER A 336 -15.81 20.94 6.84
CA SER A 336 -17.15 21.21 7.39
C SER A 336 -17.21 20.90 8.89
N GLY A 337 -18.42 20.92 9.46
CA GLY A 337 -18.67 20.50 10.85
C GLY A 337 -18.64 18.98 11.09
N ASP A 338 -18.48 18.17 10.04
CA ASP A 338 -18.39 16.71 10.16
C ASP A 338 -16.94 16.27 10.48
N PRO A 339 -16.68 15.63 11.64
CA PRO A 339 -15.34 15.16 11.99
C PRO A 339 -14.82 14.05 11.05
N TYR A 340 -15.69 13.38 10.31
CA TYR A 340 -15.32 12.30 9.38
C TYR A 340 -14.93 12.84 8.01
N GLN A 341 -14.00 13.80 7.94
CA GLN A 341 -13.50 14.36 6.68
C GLN A 341 -11.98 14.38 6.64
N PHE A 342 -11.40 14.11 5.46
CA PHE A 342 -9.96 14.10 5.26
C PHE A 342 -9.56 14.64 3.88
N LYS A 343 -8.28 14.97 3.74
CA LYS A 343 -7.62 15.40 2.50
C LYS A 343 -6.30 14.67 2.35
N VAL A 344 -5.93 14.34 1.13
CA VAL A 344 -4.58 13.84 0.82
C VAL A 344 -3.72 15.05 0.46
N LEU A 345 -2.66 15.30 1.23
CA LEU A 345 -1.75 16.43 0.97
C LEU A 345 -0.70 16.07 -0.05
N SER A 346 -0.04 14.93 0.17
CA SER A 346 1.00 14.43 -0.71
C SER A 346 0.99 12.89 -0.68
N PRO A 347 0.63 12.24 -1.80
CA PRO A 347 0.75 10.80 -1.95
C PRO A 347 2.21 10.31 -1.82
N SER A 348 3.17 11.13 -2.25
CA SER A 348 4.61 10.77 -2.21
C SER A 348 5.14 10.59 -0.80
N THR A 349 4.67 11.40 0.14
CA THR A 349 5.09 11.33 1.55
C THR A 349 4.08 10.61 2.44
N GLY A 350 2.96 10.13 1.88
CA GLY A 350 1.88 9.48 2.64
C GLY A 350 1.23 10.41 3.66
N GLN A 351 1.16 11.72 3.36
CA GLN A 351 0.61 12.71 4.29
C GLN A 351 -0.86 12.96 4.02
N ILE A 352 -1.66 12.81 5.07
CA ILE A 352 -3.08 13.13 5.06
C ILE A 352 -3.42 14.16 6.13
N LEU A 353 -4.40 15.00 5.82
CA LEU A 353 -4.93 16.00 6.73
C LEU A 353 -6.35 15.62 7.11
N ILE A 354 -6.58 15.41 8.40
CA ILE A 354 -7.90 15.07 8.94
C ILE A 354 -8.54 16.35 9.49
N ASN A 355 -9.89 16.41 9.46
CA ASN A 355 -10.64 17.50 10.06
C ASN A 355 -10.17 17.73 11.51
N PRO A 356 -9.76 18.95 11.90
CA PRO A 356 -9.27 19.25 13.24
C PRO A 356 -10.28 18.92 14.36
N GLN A 357 -11.59 18.94 14.07
CA GLN A 357 -12.61 18.57 15.05
C GLN A 357 -12.49 17.11 15.49
N ALA A 358 -12.03 16.22 14.60
CA ALA A 358 -11.86 14.80 14.87
C ALA A 358 -10.92 14.52 16.04
N ALA A 359 -9.90 15.37 16.27
CA ALA A 359 -8.97 15.23 17.39
C ALA A 359 -9.65 15.38 18.76
N SER A 360 -10.72 16.17 18.83
CA SER A 360 -11.51 16.39 20.05
C SER A 360 -12.73 15.46 20.16
N THR A 361 -13.08 14.77 19.07
CA THR A 361 -14.22 13.87 19.02
C THR A 361 -13.88 12.56 19.71
N THR A 362 -14.79 12.10 20.56
CA THR A 362 -14.69 10.79 21.20
C THR A 362 -15.82 9.90 20.71
N VAL A 363 -15.52 8.65 20.41
CA VAL A 363 -16.50 7.63 20.04
C VAL A 363 -16.80 6.76 21.26
N PRO A 364 -18.07 6.50 21.57
CA PRO A 364 -18.43 5.52 22.60
C PRO A 364 -17.94 4.12 22.24
N SER A 365 -17.45 3.40 23.24
CA SER A 365 -16.93 2.05 23.18
C SER A 365 -17.45 1.27 24.37
N ARG A 366 -17.42 -0.07 24.32
CA ARG A 366 -17.80 -0.94 25.45
C ARG A 366 -17.04 -0.63 26.73
N ALA A 367 -15.82 -0.08 26.62
CA ALA A 367 -14.96 0.30 27.74
C ALA A 367 -15.10 1.78 28.18
N GLY A 368 -16.01 2.56 27.59
CA GLY A 368 -16.20 3.98 27.88
C GLY A 368 -16.07 4.86 26.64
N ARG A 369 -15.49 6.05 26.75
CA ARG A 369 -15.24 6.94 25.60
C ARG A 369 -13.82 6.73 25.09
N ALA A 370 -13.67 6.40 23.82
CA ALA A 370 -12.39 6.31 23.14
C ALA A 370 -12.17 7.56 22.25
N PRO A 371 -10.93 7.98 22.00
CA PRO A 371 -10.68 8.99 20.97
C PRO A 371 -11.08 8.44 19.59
N LEU A 372 -11.42 9.35 18.67
CA LEU A 372 -11.60 8.98 17.28
C LEU A 372 -10.26 8.51 16.70
N PHE A 373 -10.25 7.28 16.20
CA PHE A 373 -9.14 6.71 15.45
C PHE A 373 -9.36 6.96 13.96
N ALA A 374 -8.29 7.25 13.25
CA ALA A 374 -8.27 7.22 11.80
C ALA A 374 -7.38 6.06 11.36
N ARG A 375 -8.02 5.06 10.74
CA ARG A 375 -7.37 3.94 10.07
C ARG A 375 -7.43 4.13 8.57
N THR A 376 -6.44 3.60 7.87
CA THR A 376 -6.29 3.75 6.44
C THR A 376 -6.04 2.40 5.80
N ASP A 377 -6.82 2.08 4.76
CA ASP A 377 -6.50 1.02 3.82
C ASP A 377 -5.96 1.68 2.54
N TYR A 378 -4.77 1.27 2.11
CA TYR A 378 -4.09 1.88 0.98
C TYR A 378 -3.10 0.92 0.31
N THR A 379 -2.67 1.27 -0.89
CA THR A 379 -1.66 0.52 -1.63
C THR A 379 -0.35 1.28 -1.66
N VAL A 380 0.75 0.63 -1.32
CA VAL A 380 2.10 1.18 -1.44
C VAL A 380 2.52 1.14 -2.91
N TYR A 381 3.04 2.26 -3.40
CA TYR A 381 3.40 2.42 -4.81
C TYR A 381 4.55 1.48 -5.22
N ASP A 382 5.64 1.50 -4.47
CA ASP A 382 6.80 0.63 -4.73
C ASP A 382 7.64 0.44 -3.46
N TRP A 383 7.79 -0.81 -3.02
CA TRP A 383 8.59 -1.18 -1.84
C TRP A 383 10.10 -1.01 -2.04
N ARG A 384 10.55 -0.86 -3.28
CA ARG A 384 11.98 -0.73 -3.61
C ARG A 384 12.49 0.69 -3.40
N LEU A 385 11.59 1.65 -3.18
CA LEU A 385 11.94 3.03 -2.89
C LEU A 385 12.49 3.14 -1.47
N ILE A 386 13.72 3.63 -1.36
CA ILE A 386 14.39 3.83 -0.08
C ILE A 386 14.16 5.28 0.37
N ARG A 387 13.62 5.45 1.57
CA ARG A 387 13.45 6.74 2.23
C ARG A 387 14.58 6.99 3.24
N ASP A 388 15.11 8.19 3.24
CA ASP A 388 16.09 8.68 4.22
C ASP A 388 15.58 10.02 4.77
N GLU A 389 15.35 10.08 6.08
CA GLU A 389 14.85 11.27 6.75
C GLU A 389 15.93 11.89 7.63
N PHE A 390 16.18 13.18 7.44
CA PHE A 390 17.16 13.92 8.21
C PHE A 390 16.66 15.33 8.50
N ARG A 391 17.12 15.88 9.62
CA ARG A 391 16.86 17.27 9.97
C ARG A 391 17.87 18.17 9.26
N VAL A 392 17.38 19.17 8.53
CA VAL A 392 18.24 20.20 7.93
C VAL A 392 18.72 21.14 9.04
N PRO A 393 20.03 21.27 9.29
CA PRO A 393 20.54 22.19 10.29
C PRO A 393 20.34 23.64 9.84
N THR A 394 19.90 24.51 10.76
CA THR A 394 19.67 25.94 10.50
C THR A 394 20.97 26.75 10.38
N GLN A 395 22.12 26.18 10.76
CA GLN A 395 23.44 26.77 10.62
C GLN A 395 24.47 25.71 10.22
N GLY A 396 25.36 26.04 9.28
CA GLY A 396 26.46 25.18 8.83
C GLY A 396 26.34 24.71 7.37
N SER A 397 27.20 23.78 6.98
CA SER A 397 27.19 23.19 5.63
C SER A 397 25.93 22.34 5.41
N VAL A 398 25.22 22.59 4.32
CA VAL A 398 24.00 21.86 3.90
C VAL A 398 24.35 20.58 3.11
N ALA A 399 25.64 20.27 2.96
CA ALA A 399 26.08 19.05 2.30
C ALA A 399 25.80 17.83 3.19
N ARG A 400 24.77 17.06 2.86
CA ARG A 400 24.41 15.81 3.53
C ARG A 400 24.82 14.62 2.67
N LYS A 401 25.55 13.67 3.27
CA LYS A 401 25.78 12.37 2.67
C LYS A 401 24.51 11.54 2.80
N LEU A 402 23.99 11.06 1.67
CA LEU A 402 22.85 10.14 1.63
C LEU A 402 23.22 8.82 2.30
N VAL A 403 22.23 8.17 2.91
CA VAL A 403 22.47 6.84 3.51
C VAL A 403 22.86 5.83 2.45
N ILE A 404 22.46 5.98 1.18
CA ILE A 404 22.93 5.17 0.04
C ILE A 404 24.05 5.87 -0.74
N ASN A 405 25.06 5.12 -1.20
CA ASN A 405 26.22 5.69 -1.92
C ASN A 405 26.07 5.67 -3.44
N GLY A 406 24.97 5.13 -3.97
CA GLY A 406 24.69 5.05 -5.40
C GLY A 406 23.20 5.12 -5.63
N ILE A 407 22.80 6.01 -6.53
CA ILE A 407 21.43 6.13 -7.02
C ILE A 407 21.44 5.56 -8.42
N MET A 408 20.42 4.81 -8.79
CA MET A 408 20.25 4.33 -10.16
C MET A 408 19.99 5.55 -11.05
N PRO A 409 20.91 5.90 -11.97
CA PRO A 409 20.67 7.02 -12.87
C PRO A 409 19.69 6.59 -13.96
N ARG A 410 19.00 7.54 -14.58
CA ARG A 410 18.14 7.31 -15.76
C ARG A 410 18.86 6.67 -16.95
N SER A 411 20.19 6.75 -16.97
CA SER A 411 21.05 6.06 -17.95
C SER A 411 21.38 4.61 -17.58
N GLY A 412 20.94 4.15 -16.40
CA GLY A 412 21.13 2.79 -15.92
C GLY A 412 20.10 1.83 -16.52
N THR A 413 20.40 0.54 -16.48
CA THR A 413 19.49 -0.51 -16.97
C THR A 413 18.82 -1.23 -15.81
N GLU A 414 17.50 -1.34 -15.85
CA GLU A 414 16.68 -2.13 -14.95
C GLU A 414 16.99 -3.64 -15.10
N PRO A 415 16.56 -4.49 -14.14
CA PRO A 415 16.81 -5.93 -14.18
C PRO A 415 16.27 -6.64 -15.43
N ASP A 416 15.34 -6.02 -16.15
CA ASP A 416 14.78 -6.47 -17.42
C ASP A 416 15.63 -6.05 -18.65
N GLY A 417 16.74 -5.33 -18.42
CA GLY A 417 17.64 -4.82 -19.45
C GLY A 417 17.19 -3.52 -20.09
N ARG A 418 16.07 -2.92 -19.67
CA ARG A 418 15.57 -1.63 -20.19
C ARG A 418 16.18 -0.46 -19.44
N ASN A 419 16.12 0.74 -20.03
CA ASN A 419 16.60 1.95 -19.35
C ASN A 419 15.68 2.33 -18.18
N PHE A 420 16.28 2.69 -17.05
CA PHE A 420 15.59 3.20 -15.89
C PHE A 420 14.84 4.49 -16.23
N SER A 421 13.54 4.53 -15.94
CA SER A 421 12.68 5.67 -16.30
C SER A 421 12.57 6.73 -15.18
N GLY A 422 13.29 6.56 -14.08
CA GLY A 422 13.22 7.36 -12.86
C GLY A 422 12.28 6.74 -11.82
N LEU A 423 12.05 7.44 -10.70
CA LEU A 423 11.25 6.93 -9.57
C LEU A 423 9.75 6.81 -9.87
N GLY A 424 9.28 7.32 -11.02
CA GLY A 424 7.87 7.27 -11.44
C GLY A 424 6.96 8.23 -10.66
N LEU A 425 7.51 8.96 -9.68
CA LEU A 425 6.80 10.00 -8.94
C LEU A 425 6.93 11.33 -9.68
N SER A 426 5.80 11.92 -10.04
CA SER A 426 5.76 13.23 -10.69
C SER A 426 6.10 14.31 -9.67
N THR A 427 7.26 14.95 -9.83
CA THR A 427 7.70 16.05 -8.98
C THR A 427 8.15 17.23 -9.83
N PRO A 428 7.91 18.48 -9.39
CA PRO A 428 8.40 19.64 -10.10
C PRO A 428 9.93 19.62 -10.12
N ASP A 429 10.50 19.79 -11.31
CA ASP A 429 11.93 19.99 -11.47
C ASP A 429 12.36 21.41 -11.09
N VAL A 430 13.65 21.70 -11.20
CA VAL A 430 14.24 23.03 -10.94
C VAL A 430 13.65 24.15 -11.83
N THR A 431 12.96 23.81 -12.91
CA THR A 431 12.25 24.75 -13.79
C THR A 431 10.74 24.79 -13.53
N GLY A 432 10.24 24.03 -12.55
CA GLY A 432 8.83 23.90 -12.21
C GLY A 432 8.05 22.94 -13.12
N ALA A 433 8.72 22.24 -14.05
CA ALA A 433 8.08 21.24 -14.90
C ALA A 433 7.96 19.91 -14.14
N ALA A 434 6.74 19.35 -14.08
CA ALA A 434 6.50 18.10 -13.39
C ALA A 434 7.06 16.91 -14.20
N GLY A 435 7.94 16.11 -13.58
CA GLY A 435 8.55 14.95 -14.21
C GLY A 435 9.04 13.89 -13.23
N SER A 436 9.33 12.70 -13.78
CA SER A 436 9.99 11.61 -13.04
C SER A 436 11.48 11.90 -12.91
N GLN A 437 11.98 11.93 -11.68
CA GLN A 437 13.39 12.16 -11.32
C GLN A 437 14.01 10.90 -10.70
N ASP A 438 15.34 10.83 -10.70
CA ASP A 438 16.10 9.73 -10.09
C ASP A 438 16.24 9.89 -8.56
N PHE A 439 16.11 11.12 -8.08
CA PHE A 439 16.22 11.50 -6.68
C PHE A 439 15.22 12.61 -6.40
N ILE A 440 14.58 12.55 -5.23
CA ILE A 440 13.64 13.57 -4.80
C ILE A 440 13.96 13.94 -3.35
N LEU A 441 13.96 15.25 -3.08
CA LEU A 441 14.04 15.82 -1.75
C LEU A 441 12.72 16.53 -1.47
N PHE A 442 12.03 16.12 -0.40
CA PHE A 442 10.81 16.74 0.08
C PHE A 442 11.03 17.34 1.47
N ASP A 443 10.41 18.49 1.72
CA ASP A 443 10.27 19.01 3.08
C ASP A 443 9.03 18.34 3.71
N VAL A 444 9.24 17.58 4.77
CA VAL A 444 8.16 16.85 5.45
C VAL A 444 7.23 17.80 6.21
N GLU A 445 7.65 19.03 6.52
CA GLU A 445 6.82 20.00 7.24
C GLU A 445 5.92 20.81 6.32
N THR A 446 6.42 21.19 5.14
CA THR A 446 5.67 22.03 4.18
C THR A 446 5.06 21.25 3.02
N GLY A 447 5.50 20.02 2.79
CA GLY A 447 5.28 19.30 1.52
C GLY A 447 6.24 19.81 0.46
#